data_AF-A0A530JYW9-F1
#
_entry.id   AF-A0A530JYW9-F1
#
_cell.length_a   1.000
_cell.length_b   1.000
_cell.length_c   1.000
_cell.angle_alpha   90.00
_cell.angle_beta   90.00
_cell.angle_gamma   90.00
#
_symmetry.space_group_name_H-M   'P 1'
#
loop_
_entity.id
_entity.type
_entity.pdbx_description
1 polymer ?
#
loop_
_entity_poly.entity_id
_entity_poly.type
_entity_poly.pdbx_seq_one_letter_code
_entity_poly.pdbx_strand_id
1 'polypeptide(L)'
;KPAWAVLAAIESAQEGEEAREFRIVQRNWSRVAGKDKILQTLVAQRRDADEITWLSTGELNALVDMALGAPGVVVGRALYRHLPELFDYREQHFFRLAHFCWTRLRTYLDRPVFWSVLPGEDAMEKFQQACIDGCLEAVLDEHFWLRKSKVNPKGLIDDLSAALAANVGTFGFKGTRRKEKIRIRCHAAVPFGGTEAETHREGKD
;
A
#
# COMPACT_ATOMS: atom_id res chain seq x y z
N LYS A 1 3.48 -3.96 23.60
CA LYS A 1 2.39 -4.72 22.91
C LYS A 1 2.63 -4.67 21.40
N PRO A 2 2.06 -5.54 20.54
CA PRO A 2 2.15 -5.31 19.09
C PRO A 2 1.46 -4.00 18.71
N ALA A 3 2.04 -3.23 17.79
CA ALA A 3 1.59 -1.87 17.48
C ALA A 3 0.11 -1.79 17.06
N TRP A 4 -0.42 -2.81 16.37
CA TRP A 4 -1.85 -2.85 16.01
C TRP A 4 -2.78 -2.91 17.23
N ALA A 5 -2.36 -3.57 18.31
CA ALA A 5 -3.17 -3.69 19.53
C ALA A 5 -3.16 -2.38 20.32
N VAL A 6 -2.01 -1.69 20.32
CA VAL A 6 -1.89 -0.34 20.89
C VAL A 6 -2.80 0.64 20.13
N LEU A 7 -2.76 0.61 18.79
CA LEU A 7 -3.64 1.44 17.95
C LEU A 7 -5.11 1.18 18.26
N ALA A 8 -5.51 -0.10 18.30
CA ALA A 8 -6.88 -0.50 18.60
C ALA A 8 -7.34 0.00 19.98
N ALA A 9 -6.48 -0.11 20.99
CA ALA A 9 -6.76 0.37 22.34
C ALA A 9 -6.94 1.90 22.36
N ILE A 10 -6.07 2.66 21.68
CA ILE A 10 -6.16 4.12 21.56
C ILE A 10 -7.48 4.52 20.90
N GLU A 11 -7.83 3.91 19.76
CA GLU A 11 -9.07 4.23 19.05
C GLU A 11 -10.32 3.82 19.85
N SER A 12 -10.24 2.74 20.64
CA SER A 12 -11.33 2.31 21.51
C SER A 12 -11.56 3.23 22.72
N ALA A 13 -10.50 3.90 23.18
CA ALA A 13 -10.54 4.84 24.30
C ALA A 13 -11.04 6.24 23.89
N GLN A 14 -11.28 6.49 22.60
CA GLN A 14 -11.84 7.75 22.13
C GLN A 14 -13.30 7.92 22.61
N GLU A 15 -13.63 9.13 23.08
CA GLU A 15 -14.98 9.54 23.46
C GLU A 15 -15.61 10.44 22.37
N GLY A 16 -16.83 10.93 22.58
CA GLY A 16 -17.41 11.97 21.71
C GLY A 16 -17.70 11.55 20.25
N GLU A 17 -17.37 12.44 19.29
CA GLU A 17 -17.58 12.18 17.87
C GLU A 17 -16.56 11.17 17.32
N GLU A 18 -15.37 11.13 17.91
CA GLU A 18 -14.26 10.26 17.58
C GLU A 18 -14.58 8.79 17.90
N ALA A 19 -15.32 8.51 18.96
CA ALA A 19 -15.87 7.18 19.26
C ALA A 19 -16.77 6.62 18.13
N ARG A 20 -17.34 7.49 17.29
CA ARG A 20 -18.10 7.08 16.10
C ARG A 20 -17.18 6.59 14.99
N GLU A 21 -15.99 7.18 14.85
CA GLU A 21 -15.01 6.79 13.83
C GLU A 21 -14.55 5.36 14.04
N PHE A 22 -14.14 5.00 15.27
CA PHE A 22 -13.71 3.64 15.58
C PHE A 22 -14.78 2.60 15.20
N ARG A 23 -16.05 2.86 15.55
CA ARG A 23 -17.18 1.98 15.20
C ARG A 23 -17.38 1.85 13.70
N ILE A 24 -17.24 2.94 12.95
CA ILE A 24 -17.35 2.92 11.48
C ILE A 24 -16.20 2.15 10.86
N VAL A 25 -14.97 2.38 11.30
CA VAL A 25 -13.77 1.66 10.85
C VAL A 25 -13.93 0.17 11.12
N GLN A 26 -14.37 -0.23 12.33
CA GLN A 26 -14.65 -1.63 12.67
C GLN A 26 -15.73 -2.26 11.79
N ARG A 27 -16.82 -1.54 11.53
CA ARG A 27 -17.90 -1.99 10.63
C ARG A 27 -17.38 -2.20 9.21
N ASN A 28 -16.55 -1.29 8.72
CA ASN A 28 -16.01 -1.38 7.37
C ASN A 28 -15.00 -2.51 7.23
N TRP A 29 -14.11 -2.72 8.20
CA TRP A 29 -13.23 -3.90 8.21
C TRP A 29 -14.01 -5.21 8.33
N SER A 30 -15.06 -5.28 9.15
CA SER A 30 -15.97 -6.43 9.19
C SER A 30 -16.62 -6.71 7.83
N ARG A 31 -17.01 -5.65 7.10
CA ARG A 31 -17.56 -5.77 5.75
C ARG A 31 -16.52 -6.25 4.74
N VAL A 32 -15.27 -5.77 4.84
CA VAL A 32 -14.15 -6.24 4.00
C VAL A 32 -13.84 -7.72 4.29
N ALA A 33 -13.91 -8.13 5.55
CA ALA A 33 -13.67 -9.50 5.96
C ALA A 33 -14.59 -10.47 5.23
N GLY A 34 -15.89 -10.18 5.11
CA GLY A 34 -16.83 -11.00 4.34
C GLY A 34 -16.76 -12.47 4.76
N LYS A 35 -16.19 -13.34 3.90
CA LYS A 35 -15.96 -14.79 4.16
C LYS A 35 -14.50 -15.15 4.48
N ASP A 36 -13.59 -14.19 4.49
CA ASP A 36 -12.17 -14.37 4.81
C ASP A 36 -12.00 -14.62 6.32
N LYS A 37 -11.78 -15.88 6.69
CA LYS A 37 -11.63 -16.29 8.10
C LYS A 37 -10.45 -15.62 8.78
N ILE A 38 -9.34 -15.37 8.06
CA ILE A 38 -8.15 -14.75 8.63
C ILE A 38 -8.49 -13.31 9.01
N LEU A 39 -9.10 -12.56 8.09
CA LEU A 39 -9.49 -11.18 8.39
C LEU A 39 -10.55 -11.11 9.48
N GLN A 40 -11.50 -12.05 9.52
CA GLN A 40 -12.48 -12.13 10.61
C GLN A 40 -11.80 -12.30 11.97
N THR A 41 -10.80 -13.17 12.08
CA THR A 41 -10.03 -13.34 13.31
C THR A 41 -9.28 -12.07 13.69
N LEU A 42 -8.62 -11.40 12.75
CA LEU A 42 -7.90 -10.16 13.03
C LEU A 42 -8.83 -9.02 13.48
N VAL A 43 -10.00 -8.90 12.86
CA VAL A 43 -11.01 -7.91 13.25
C VAL A 43 -11.57 -8.19 14.65
N ALA A 44 -11.78 -9.46 15.00
CA ALA A 44 -12.18 -9.85 16.35
C ALA A 44 -11.09 -9.50 17.38
N GLN A 45 -9.82 -9.86 17.11
CA GLN A 45 -8.68 -9.51 17.95
C GLN A 45 -8.53 -8.00 18.15
N ARG A 46 -8.78 -7.20 17.10
CA ARG A 46 -8.77 -5.73 17.19
C ARG A 46 -9.89 -5.20 18.09
N ARG A 47 -11.06 -5.84 18.10
CA ARG A 47 -12.18 -5.45 18.96
C ARG A 47 -11.89 -5.76 20.43
N ASP A 48 -11.19 -6.86 20.69
CA ASP A 48 -10.92 -7.36 22.04
C ASP A 48 -9.56 -6.89 22.58
N ALA A 49 -8.98 -5.82 22.02
CA ALA A 49 -7.72 -5.27 22.48
C ALA A 49 -7.86 -4.70 23.91
N ASP A 50 -6.88 -5.01 24.77
CA ASP A 50 -6.86 -4.52 26.15
C ASP A 50 -6.85 -3.00 26.21
N GLU A 51 -7.58 -2.43 27.17
CA GLU A 51 -7.57 -1.00 27.44
C GLU A 51 -6.15 -0.47 27.65
N ILE A 52 -5.92 0.78 27.23
CA ILE A 52 -4.65 1.47 27.38
C ILE A 52 -4.79 2.63 28.34
N THR A 53 -3.99 2.61 29.41
CA THR A 53 -3.88 3.69 30.40
C THR A 53 -2.57 4.44 30.32
N TRP A 54 -1.57 3.85 29.64
CA TRP A 54 -0.24 4.42 29.46
C TRP A 54 0.40 3.93 28.16
N LEU A 55 1.20 4.78 27.53
CA LEU A 55 1.90 4.51 26.28
C LEU A 55 3.39 4.82 26.44
N SER A 56 4.26 3.84 26.14
CA SER A 56 5.71 4.07 26.14
C SER A 56 6.16 4.87 24.91
N THR A 57 7.32 5.52 25.01
CA THR A 57 7.97 6.16 23.85
C THR A 57 8.26 5.15 22.73
N GLY A 58 8.64 3.92 23.07
CA GLY A 58 8.88 2.87 22.07
C GLY A 58 7.61 2.46 21.33
N GLU A 59 6.49 2.31 22.04
CA GLU A 59 5.19 2.02 21.40
C GLU A 59 4.69 3.19 20.57
N LEU A 60 4.88 4.42 21.03
CA LEU A 60 4.57 5.62 20.25
C LEU A 60 5.39 5.67 18.95
N ASN A 61 6.71 5.44 19.03
CA ASN A 61 7.58 5.42 17.86
C ASN A 61 7.14 4.34 16.86
N ALA A 62 6.82 3.14 17.34
CA ALA A 62 6.32 2.07 16.48
C ALA A 62 4.98 2.41 15.79
N LEU A 63 4.10 3.16 16.46
CA LEU A 63 2.87 3.68 15.84
C LEU A 63 3.19 4.74 14.78
N VAL A 64 4.16 5.62 15.02
CA VAL A 64 4.60 6.62 14.06
C VAL A 64 5.22 5.96 12.83
N ASP A 65 6.11 4.97 13.01
CA ASP A 65 6.72 4.22 11.91
C ASP A 65 5.65 3.51 11.07
N MET A 66 4.65 2.92 11.72
CA MET A 66 3.51 2.32 11.04
C MET A 66 2.67 3.36 10.30
N ALA A 67 2.38 4.51 10.93
CA ALA A 67 1.62 5.58 10.30
C ALA A 67 2.33 6.14 9.06
N LEU A 68 3.66 6.29 9.10
CA LEU A 68 4.44 6.84 8.00
C LEU A 68 4.70 5.81 6.90
N GLY A 69 5.11 4.61 7.26
CA GLY A 69 5.64 3.61 6.34
C GLY A 69 4.65 2.53 5.90
N ALA A 70 3.49 2.35 6.54
CA ALA A 70 2.59 1.27 6.14
C ALA A 70 2.03 1.52 4.71
N PRO A 71 2.16 0.56 3.78
CA PRO A 71 1.75 0.75 2.38
C PRO A 71 0.30 1.19 2.21
N GLY A 72 -0.60 0.67 3.04
CA GLY A 72 -2.02 1.07 3.01
C GLY A 72 -2.25 2.51 3.45
N VAL A 73 -1.49 3.00 4.42
CA VAL A 73 -1.58 4.40 4.90
C VAL A 73 -0.98 5.34 3.86
N VAL A 74 0.14 4.97 3.25
CA VAL A 74 0.77 5.70 2.14
C VAL A 74 -0.21 5.87 0.97
N VAL A 75 -0.88 4.79 0.54
CA VAL A 75 -1.92 4.85 -0.49
C VAL A 75 -3.07 5.76 -0.05
N GLY A 76 -3.49 5.66 1.21
CA GLY A 76 -4.52 6.52 1.79
C GLY A 76 -4.18 8.00 1.71
N ARG A 77 -2.97 8.40 2.13
CA ARG A 77 -2.51 9.80 2.09
C ARG A 77 -2.44 10.33 0.66
N ALA A 78 -1.89 9.55 -0.26
CA ALA A 78 -1.84 9.90 -1.68
C ALA A 78 -3.27 10.10 -2.23
N LEU A 79 -4.16 9.11 -2.03
CA LEU A 79 -5.56 9.22 -2.48
C LEU A 79 -6.29 10.41 -1.87
N TYR A 80 -6.07 10.73 -0.59
CA TYR A 80 -6.75 11.83 0.09
C TYR A 80 -6.52 13.16 -0.62
N ARG A 81 -5.31 13.40 -1.12
CA ARG A 81 -4.97 14.63 -1.87
C ARG A 81 -5.64 14.72 -3.24
N HIS A 82 -6.02 13.59 -3.83
CA HIS A 82 -6.67 13.55 -5.15
C HIS A 82 -8.19 13.34 -5.10
N LEU A 83 -8.70 12.68 -4.05
CA LEU A 83 -10.09 12.28 -3.83
C LEU A 83 -10.44 12.32 -2.31
N PRO A 84 -10.54 13.51 -1.70
CA PRO A 84 -10.83 13.65 -0.28
C PRO A 84 -12.23 13.12 0.10
N GLU A 85 -13.19 13.16 -0.84
CA GLU A 85 -14.56 12.66 -0.66
C GLU A 85 -14.63 11.17 -0.28
N LEU A 86 -13.63 10.37 -0.68
CA LEU A 86 -13.55 8.95 -0.31
C LEU A 86 -13.41 8.74 1.21
N PHE A 87 -12.92 9.78 1.89
CA PHE A 87 -12.64 9.79 3.32
C PHE A 87 -13.78 10.44 4.11
N ASP A 88 -14.83 10.96 3.47
CA ASP A 88 -16.00 11.48 4.16
C ASP A 88 -16.70 10.37 4.98
N TYR A 89 -16.86 10.65 6.27
CA TYR A 89 -17.53 9.84 7.27
C TYR A 89 -18.98 9.47 6.91
N ARG A 90 -19.64 10.28 6.07
CA ARG A 90 -21.05 10.09 5.67
C ARG A 90 -21.25 9.12 4.51
N GLU A 91 -20.21 8.81 3.74
CA GLU A 91 -20.29 7.89 2.60
C GLU A 91 -19.89 6.46 2.97
N GLN A 92 -18.68 6.04 2.56
CA GLN A 92 -18.19 4.67 2.71
C GLN A 92 -16.96 4.61 3.63
N HIS A 93 -16.43 5.77 4.03
CA HIS A 93 -15.35 6.00 5.00
C HIS A 93 -14.30 4.88 5.07
N PHE A 94 -13.25 4.96 4.25
CA PHE A 94 -12.18 3.96 4.13
C PHE A 94 -12.57 2.58 3.58
N PHE A 95 -13.85 2.19 3.44
CA PHE A 95 -14.20 0.83 2.99
C PHE A 95 -13.53 0.43 1.68
N ARG A 96 -13.58 1.29 0.65
CA ARG A 96 -12.95 0.99 -0.65
C ARG A 96 -11.44 0.90 -0.54
N LEU A 97 -10.82 1.78 0.24
CA LEU A 97 -9.38 1.74 0.53
C LEU A 97 -9.00 0.44 1.24
N ALA A 98 -9.66 0.11 2.34
CA ALA A 98 -9.43 -1.10 3.11
C ALA A 98 -9.63 -2.36 2.26
N HIS A 99 -10.68 -2.39 1.43
CA HIS A 99 -10.93 -3.50 0.51
C HIS A 99 -9.82 -3.66 -0.52
N PHE A 100 -9.40 -2.56 -1.17
CA PHE A 100 -8.28 -2.55 -2.11
C PHE A 100 -6.97 -3.00 -1.44
N CYS A 101 -6.65 -2.42 -0.28
CA CYS A 101 -5.44 -2.74 0.45
C CYS A 101 -5.39 -4.23 0.82
N TRP A 102 -6.50 -4.80 1.31
CA TRP A 102 -6.56 -6.20 1.72
C TRP A 102 -6.52 -7.19 0.56
N THR A 103 -7.26 -6.91 -0.53
CA THR A 103 -7.51 -7.89 -1.61
C THR A 103 -6.58 -7.74 -2.81
N ARG A 104 -5.94 -6.58 -2.98
CA ARG A 104 -5.12 -6.25 -4.15
C ARG A 104 -3.72 -5.81 -3.77
N LEU A 105 -3.59 -4.77 -2.95
CA LEU A 105 -2.26 -4.26 -2.59
C LEU A 105 -1.46 -5.29 -1.81
N ARG A 106 -2.05 -5.85 -0.74
CA ARG A 106 -1.41 -6.88 0.08
C ARG A 106 -0.99 -8.08 -0.76
N THR A 107 -1.86 -8.57 -1.64
CA THR A 107 -1.57 -9.74 -2.50
C THR A 107 -0.52 -9.43 -3.57
N TYR A 108 -0.44 -8.18 -4.04
CA TYR A 108 0.63 -7.72 -4.92
C TYR A 108 1.98 -7.67 -4.18
N LEU A 109 2.01 -7.10 -2.98
CA LEU A 109 3.22 -6.98 -2.16
C LEU A 109 3.69 -8.33 -1.62
N ASP A 110 2.80 -9.28 -1.39
CA ASP A 110 3.12 -10.63 -0.93
C ASP A 110 3.84 -11.52 -1.98
N ARG A 111 4.19 -10.95 -3.15
CA ARG A 111 4.94 -11.67 -4.17
C ARG A 111 6.39 -11.90 -3.73
N PRO A 112 6.95 -13.12 -3.90
CA PRO A 112 8.31 -13.46 -3.46
C PRO A 112 9.42 -12.50 -3.91
N VAL A 113 9.26 -11.85 -5.06
CA VAL A 113 10.25 -10.91 -5.60
C VAL A 113 10.47 -9.70 -4.70
N PHE A 114 9.44 -9.21 -4.00
CA PHE A 114 9.59 -8.09 -3.07
C PHE A 114 10.37 -8.53 -1.83
N TRP A 115 10.04 -9.72 -1.31
CA TRP A 115 10.74 -10.31 -0.17
C TRP A 115 12.23 -10.55 -0.41
N SER A 116 12.61 -10.91 -1.62
CA SER A 116 14.01 -11.22 -1.97
C SER A 116 14.88 -10.00 -2.24
N VAL A 117 14.29 -8.84 -2.56
CA VAL A 117 15.04 -7.65 -3.01
C VAL A 117 15.01 -6.52 -1.98
N LEU A 118 13.92 -6.39 -1.21
CA LEU A 118 13.79 -5.30 -0.24
C LEU A 118 14.71 -5.50 0.97
N PRO A 119 15.42 -4.45 1.43
CA PRO A 119 16.24 -4.49 2.64
C PRO A 119 15.37 -4.60 3.90
N GLY A 120 15.90 -5.16 4.99
CA GLY A 120 15.21 -5.32 6.27
C GLY A 120 15.17 -6.78 6.76
N GLU A 121 14.94 -6.97 8.05
CA GLU A 121 14.96 -8.28 8.71
C GLU A 121 13.61 -9.00 8.58
N ASP A 122 12.51 -8.27 8.72
CA ASP A 122 11.16 -8.82 8.65
C ASP A 122 10.29 -8.16 7.58
N ALA A 123 9.08 -8.71 7.41
CA ALA A 123 8.09 -8.23 6.46
C ALA A 123 7.76 -6.74 6.63
N MET A 124 7.53 -6.35 7.88
CA MET A 124 7.01 -5.04 8.23
C MET A 124 8.09 -3.99 7.95
N GLU A 125 9.31 -4.23 8.42
CA GLU A 125 10.45 -3.37 8.18
C GLU A 125 10.73 -3.21 6.69
N LYS A 126 10.78 -4.33 5.94
CA LYS A 126 11.00 -4.33 4.49
C LYS A 126 10.04 -3.40 3.76
N PHE A 127 8.74 -3.55 4.01
CA PHE A 127 7.74 -2.74 3.31
C PHE A 127 7.68 -1.30 3.83
N GLN A 128 7.91 -1.06 5.12
CA GLN A 128 7.93 0.31 5.67
C GLN A 128 9.10 1.12 5.11
N GLN A 129 10.31 0.58 5.16
CA GLN A 129 11.49 1.24 4.58
C GLN A 129 11.32 1.44 3.06
N ALA A 130 10.84 0.43 2.34
CA ALA A 130 10.59 0.57 0.90
C ALA A 130 9.56 1.66 0.58
N CYS A 131 8.56 1.89 1.43
CA CYS A 131 7.60 2.97 1.22
C CYS A 131 8.22 4.35 1.44
N ILE A 132 9.05 4.50 2.48
CA ILE A 132 9.68 5.76 2.86
C ILE A 132 10.83 6.08 1.91
N ASP A 133 11.83 5.20 1.82
CA ASP A 133 13.06 5.41 1.04
C ASP A 133 12.81 5.28 -0.46
N GLY A 134 11.87 4.41 -0.85
CA GLY A 134 11.45 4.26 -2.24
C GLY A 134 10.45 5.33 -2.71
N CYS A 135 10.11 6.29 -1.84
CA CYS A 135 9.19 7.39 -2.13
C CYS A 135 7.85 6.93 -2.75
N LEU A 136 7.28 5.83 -2.24
CA LEU A 136 6.06 5.24 -2.79
C LEU A 136 4.91 6.24 -2.85
N GLU A 137 4.81 7.12 -1.84
CA GLU A 137 3.79 8.17 -1.80
C GLU A 137 3.86 9.09 -3.02
N ALA A 138 5.06 9.55 -3.39
CA ALA A 138 5.27 10.43 -4.53
C ALA A 138 4.94 9.72 -5.85
N VAL A 139 5.31 8.44 -5.99
CA VAL A 139 4.98 7.63 -7.17
C VAL A 139 3.46 7.47 -7.32
N LEU A 140 2.75 7.24 -6.21
CA LEU A 140 1.29 7.13 -6.22
C LEU A 140 0.62 8.46 -6.52
N ASP A 141 1.16 9.57 -6.02
CA ASP A 141 0.66 10.90 -6.34
C ASP A 141 0.77 11.24 -7.82
N GLU A 142 1.93 10.98 -8.42
CA GLU A 142 2.13 11.15 -9.85
C GLU A 142 1.15 10.27 -10.63
N HIS A 143 1.01 9.00 -10.24
CA HIS A 143 0.04 8.09 -10.83
C HIS A 143 -1.39 8.67 -10.76
N PHE A 144 -1.87 9.07 -9.59
CA PHE A 144 -3.21 9.61 -9.43
C PHE A 144 -3.39 10.93 -10.18
N TRP A 145 -2.39 11.80 -10.18
CA TRP A 145 -2.42 13.05 -10.93
C TRP A 145 -2.59 12.80 -12.45
N LEU A 146 -1.78 11.91 -13.03
CA LEU A 146 -1.88 11.54 -14.45
C LEU A 146 -3.24 10.93 -14.78
N ARG A 147 -3.71 10.01 -13.92
CA ARG A 147 -4.94 9.24 -14.18
C ARG A 147 -6.21 10.05 -13.94
N LYS A 148 -6.21 11.04 -13.05
CA LYS A 148 -7.38 11.89 -12.74
C LYS A 148 -7.96 12.63 -13.96
N SER A 149 -7.15 12.85 -15.00
CA SER A 149 -7.62 13.42 -16.29
C SER A 149 -8.31 12.42 -17.22
N LYS A 150 -8.13 11.12 -16.98
CA LYS A 150 -8.58 10.02 -17.86
C LYS A 150 -9.67 9.16 -17.24
N VAL A 151 -9.76 9.13 -15.92
CA VAL A 151 -10.79 8.39 -15.18
C VAL A 151 -11.60 9.34 -14.32
N ASN A 152 -12.86 8.99 -14.07
CA ASN A 152 -13.65 9.67 -13.05
C ASN A 152 -12.88 9.63 -11.71
N PRO A 153 -12.81 10.72 -10.92
CA PRO A 153 -12.16 10.71 -9.61
C PRO A 153 -12.54 9.50 -8.74
N LYS A 154 -13.83 9.10 -8.73
CA LYS A 154 -14.29 7.93 -7.98
C LYS A 154 -13.75 6.58 -8.50
N GLY A 155 -13.20 6.55 -9.71
CA GLY A 155 -12.61 5.37 -10.35
C GLY A 155 -11.09 5.23 -10.15
N LEU A 156 -10.41 6.18 -9.50
CA LEU A 156 -8.94 6.15 -9.32
C LEU A 156 -8.45 4.89 -8.61
N ILE A 157 -9.19 4.40 -7.60
CA ILE A 157 -8.82 3.19 -6.87
C ILE A 157 -9.01 1.92 -7.71
N ASP A 158 -10.04 1.89 -8.55
CA ASP A 158 -10.31 0.76 -9.45
C ASP A 158 -9.29 0.73 -10.58
N ASP A 159 -8.85 1.90 -11.04
CA ASP A 159 -7.80 2.07 -12.03
C ASP A 159 -6.44 1.60 -11.51
N LEU A 160 -6.06 1.99 -10.29
CA LEU A 160 -4.84 1.48 -9.64
C LEU A 160 -4.92 -0.04 -9.43
N SER A 161 -6.08 -0.57 -9.04
CA SER A 161 -6.33 -2.01 -8.93
C SER A 161 -6.11 -2.73 -10.28
N ALA A 162 -6.59 -2.16 -11.37
CA ALA A 162 -6.36 -2.69 -12.71
C ALA A 162 -4.89 -2.63 -13.11
N ALA A 163 -4.18 -1.54 -12.78
CA ALA A 163 -2.75 -1.41 -13.05
C ALA A 163 -1.91 -2.47 -12.32
N LEU A 164 -2.18 -2.71 -11.03
CA LEU A 164 -1.50 -3.76 -10.25
C LEU A 164 -1.79 -5.17 -10.78
N ALA A 165 -3.00 -5.39 -11.33
CA ALA A 165 -3.37 -6.65 -11.98
C ALA A 165 -2.70 -6.81 -13.37
N ALA A 166 -2.57 -5.74 -14.14
CA ALA A 166 -1.93 -5.74 -15.46
C ALA A 166 -0.43 -6.04 -15.38
N ASN A 167 0.23 -5.69 -14.27
CA ASN A 167 1.62 -6.06 -13.95
C ASN A 167 1.82 -7.57 -13.64
N VAL A 168 0.89 -8.43 -14.06
CA VAL A 168 1.05 -9.89 -14.18
C VAL A 168 1.23 -10.30 -15.66
N GLY A 169 1.26 -9.31 -16.56
CA GLY A 169 1.39 -9.50 -18.00
C GLY A 169 2.76 -10.04 -18.43
N THR A 170 2.74 -10.96 -19.38
CA THR A 170 3.95 -11.39 -20.11
C THR A 170 4.13 -10.48 -21.33
N PHE A 171 5.23 -9.73 -21.38
CA PHE A 171 5.59 -8.92 -22.55
C PHE A 171 6.43 -9.77 -23.51
N GLY A 172 6.14 -9.69 -24.82
CA GLY A 172 6.89 -10.39 -25.85
C GLY A 172 7.81 -9.43 -26.59
N PHE A 173 9.12 -9.58 -26.47
CA PHE A 173 10.09 -8.87 -27.29
C PHE A 173 10.19 -9.53 -28.65
N LYS A 174 9.98 -8.75 -29.71
CA LYS A 174 10.25 -9.17 -31.08
C LYS A 174 11.57 -8.53 -31.51
N GLY A 175 12.64 -9.32 -31.56
CA GLY A 175 13.91 -8.83 -32.07
C GLY A 175 13.79 -8.43 -33.55
N THR A 176 14.47 -7.35 -33.95
CA THR A 176 14.51 -6.90 -35.36
C THR A 176 15.27 -7.89 -36.26
N ARG A 177 16.17 -8.72 -35.72
CA ARG A 177 16.98 -9.70 -36.47
C ARG A 177 16.60 -11.17 -36.30
N ARG A 178 15.92 -11.55 -35.21
CA ARG A 178 15.42 -12.93 -34.99
C ARG A 178 13.91 -12.88 -34.78
N LYS A 179 13.16 -13.71 -35.53
CA LYS A 179 11.69 -13.85 -35.41
C LYS A 179 11.23 -14.47 -34.08
N GLU A 180 12.15 -14.89 -33.23
CA GLU A 180 11.85 -15.47 -31.92
C GLU A 180 11.30 -14.40 -30.98
N LYS A 181 10.13 -14.68 -30.41
CA LYS A 181 9.50 -13.85 -29.39
C LYS A 181 10.05 -14.25 -28.03
N ILE A 182 10.87 -13.41 -27.41
CA ILE A 182 11.29 -13.62 -26.03
C ILE A 182 10.15 -13.14 -25.13
N ARG A 183 9.50 -14.07 -24.43
CA ARG A 183 8.43 -13.77 -23.49
C ARG A 183 9.03 -13.52 -22.11
N ILE A 184 8.99 -12.28 -21.65
CA ILE A 184 9.42 -11.89 -20.31
C ILE A 184 8.19 -11.61 -19.46
N ARG A 185 8.11 -12.25 -18.28
CA ARG A 185 7.11 -11.90 -17.27
C ARG A 185 7.62 -10.69 -16.50
N CYS A 186 6.96 -9.54 -16.65
CA CYS A 186 7.26 -8.36 -15.84
C CYS A 186 6.44 -8.45 -14.56
N HIS A 187 7.10 -8.54 -13.41
CA HIS A 187 6.45 -8.64 -12.10
C HIS A 187 6.45 -7.30 -11.33
N ALA A 188 7.18 -6.32 -11.85
CA ALA A 188 7.28 -4.93 -11.41
C ALA A 188 7.62 -4.05 -12.63
N ALA A 189 7.44 -2.74 -12.53
CA ALA A 189 7.94 -1.80 -13.52
C ALA A 189 9.47 -1.92 -13.57
N VAL A 190 10.00 -2.49 -14.66
CA VAL A 190 11.45 -2.56 -14.88
C VAL A 190 11.87 -1.17 -15.38
N PRO A 191 12.84 -0.50 -14.76
CA PRO A 191 13.37 0.73 -15.31
C PRO A 191 14.01 0.41 -16.67
N PHE A 192 13.42 0.91 -17.75
CA PHE A 192 13.97 0.78 -19.11
C PHE A 192 14.91 1.94 -19.49
N GLY A 193 15.27 2.79 -18.53
CA GLY A 193 16.22 3.89 -18.70
C GLY A 193 17.55 3.56 -18.02
N GLY A 194 18.44 2.90 -18.74
CA GLY A 194 19.82 2.64 -18.32
C GLY A 194 20.72 2.56 -19.54
N THR A 195 20.64 3.58 -20.41
CA THR A 195 21.45 3.67 -21.64
C THR A 195 22.52 4.74 -21.59
N GLU A 196 22.94 5.17 -20.41
CA GLU A 196 24.14 6.02 -20.27
C GLU A 196 25.10 5.43 -19.25
N ALA A 197 25.67 4.28 -19.59
CA ALA A 197 27.06 4.04 -19.25
C ALA A 197 27.88 4.70 -20.35
N GLU A 198 28.14 6.01 -20.22
CA GLU A 198 29.23 6.64 -20.95
C GLU A 198 30.50 5.85 -20.60
N THR A 199 30.98 5.08 -21.57
CA THR A 199 32.33 4.56 -21.52
C THR A 199 33.24 5.76 -21.73
N HIS A 200 33.77 6.30 -20.63
CA HIS A 200 34.94 7.18 -20.70
C HIS A 200 36.00 6.46 -21.53
N ARG A 201 36.18 6.92 -22.78
CA ARG A 201 37.35 6.57 -23.57
C ARG A 201 38.54 7.24 -22.88
N GLU A 202 39.28 6.45 -22.12
CA GLU A 202 40.66 6.80 -21.78
C GLU A 202 41.43 6.95 -23.09
N GLY A 203 41.77 8.18 -23.42
CA GLY A 203 42.75 8.47 -24.46
C GLY A 203 44.10 7.93 -24.01
N LYS A 204 44.65 7.01 -24.79
CA LYS A 204 46.07 6.66 -24.76
C LYS A 204 46.68 7.04 -26.11
N ASP A 205 47.66 7.94 -25.99
CA ASP A 205 48.81 8.28 -26.84
C ASP A 205 48.54 8.78 -28.27
#